data_AF-A0A6L4AEE2-F1
#
_entry.id   AF-A0A6L4AEE2-F1
#
_cell.length_a   1.000
_cell.length_b   1.000
_cell.length_c   1.000
_cell.angle_alpha   90.00
_cell.angle_beta   90.00
_cell.angle_gamma   90.00
#
_symmetry.space_group_name_H-M   'P 1'
#
loop_
_entity.id
_entity.type
_entity.pdbx_description
1 polymer ?
#
loop_
_entity_poly.entity_id
_entity_poly.type
_entity_poly.pdbx_seq_one_letter_code
_entity_poly.pdbx_strand_id
1 'polypeptide(L)'
;MKNDLLALPDFLAHHLHADPLFCLANTVVWLDPLWLADDDGEVFGTALLTVRQVFPALYAQAIEMLRDQQSISTIGNMICAELNRIGLPVDDLEYLAFGIPLPAYGVDLTELGFYDEHPELLPLLALFGIAPDTLIPEQAYPIGQALGDALCNHPDSRYQQVGWLLLWLFAWTGNSIMDLTYEFMVEYEMLSWTPDEVAFALDMIRQADELMAQVTAGQALLLNQPALMNTLAQNIRQMEVVLKKGQKHDTVRLEWPPLADGLTGTTEPNA
;
A
#
# COMPACT_ATOMS: atom_id res chain seq x y z
N MET A 1 -42.89 34.15 -44.33
CA MET A 1 -42.40 33.47 -43.13
C MET A 1 -40.93 33.83 -42.97
N LYS A 2 -40.58 34.67 -41.99
CA LYS A 2 -39.19 34.83 -41.59
C LYS A 2 -38.75 33.50 -41.00
N ASN A 3 -37.59 33.01 -41.42
CA ASN A 3 -37.09 31.71 -41.00
C ASN A 3 -36.57 31.87 -39.57
N ASP A 4 -37.43 31.65 -38.57
CA ASP A 4 -37.12 31.86 -37.14
C ASP A 4 -35.91 31.04 -36.66
N LEU A 5 -35.53 30.01 -37.42
CA LEU A 5 -34.30 29.24 -37.23
C LEU A 5 -33.01 30.05 -37.46
N LEU A 6 -33.05 31.12 -38.26
CA LEU A 6 -31.90 31.99 -38.50
C LEU A 6 -31.65 33.00 -37.36
N ALA A 7 -32.65 33.24 -36.50
CA ALA A 7 -32.51 34.11 -35.33
C ALA A 7 -32.12 33.33 -34.05
N LEU A 8 -32.20 32.01 -34.09
CA LEU A 8 -31.88 31.12 -32.98
C LEU A 8 -30.41 31.23 -32.51
N PRO A 9 -29.39 31.34 -33.40
CA PRO A 9 -28.00 31.47 -32.98
C PRO A 9 -27.74 32.78 -32.22
N ASP A 10 -28.28 33.90 -32.70
CA ASP A 10 -28.12 35.21 -32.05
C ASP A 10 -28.84 35.26 -30.70
N PHE A 11 -30.03 34.63 -30.62
CA PHE A 11 -30.79 34.50 -29.39
C PHE A 11 -30.04 33.64 -28.35
N LEU A 12 -29.50 32.49 -28.76
CA LEU A 12 -28.71 31.62 -27.90
C LEU A 12 -27.42 32.32 -27.45
N ALA A 13 -26.68 32.96 -28.37
CA ALA A 13 -25.47 33.70 -28.03
C ALA A 13 -25.75 34.83 -27.03
N HIS A 14 -26.82 35.60 -27.24
CA HIS A 14 -27.22 36.66 -26.32
C HIS A 14 -27.53 36.13 -24.92
N HIS A 15 -28.29 35.04 -24.81
CA HIS A 15 -28.64 34.44 -23.52
C HIS A 15 -27.46 33.76 -22.82
N LEU A 16 -26.58 33.12 -23.60
CA LEU A 16 -25.35 32.54 -23.08
C LEU A 16 -24.39 33.61 -22.56
N HIS A 17 -24.20 34.73 -23.27
CA HIS A 17 -23.37 35.85 -22.80
C HIS A 17 -24.01 36.65 -21.65
N ALA A 18 -25.34 36.60 -21.50
CA ALA A 18 -26.03 37.21 -20.38
C ALA A 18 -25.99 36.35 -19.10
N ASP A 19 -25.61 35.07 -19.19
CA ASP A 19 -25.43 34.19 -18.04
C ASP A 19 -24.02 34.38 -17.43
N PRO A 20 -23.91 34.95 -16.21
CA PRO A 20 -22.62 35.16 -15.56
C PRO A 20 -21.87 33.87 -15.27
N LEU A 21 -22.57 32.76 -15.00
CA LEU A 21 -21.94 31.46 -14.75
C LEU A 21 -21.37 30.88 -16.04
N PHE A 22 -22.08 31.03 -17.16
CA PHE A 22 -21.56 30.64 -18.47
C PHE A 22 -20.37 31.49 -18.90
N CYS A 23 -20.40 32.80 -18.68
CA CYS A 23 -19.26 33.68 -18.94
C CYS A 23 -18.05 33.36 -18.06
N LEU A 24 -18.28 33.08 -16.77
CA LEU A 24 -17.21 32.64 -15.87
C LEU A 24 -16.64 31.29 -16.31
N ALA A 25 -17.49 30.32 -16.64
CA ALA A 25 -17.07 29.02 -17.16
C ALA A 25 -16.23 29.18 -18.43
N ASN A 26 -16.69 29.95 -19.44
CA ASN A 26 -15.89 30.21 -20.65
C ASN A 26 -14.57 30.90 -20.35
N THR A 27 -14.55 31.82 -19.38
CA THR A 27 -13.30 32.49 -18.98
C THR A 27 -12.35 31.50 -18.33
N VAL A 28 -12.85 30.59 -17.48
CA VAL A 28 -12.05 29.52 -16.87
C VAL A 28 -11.50 28.57 -17.93
N VAL A 29 -12.32 28.12 -18.88
CA VAL A 29 -11.85 27.24 -19.96
C VAL A 29 -10.85 27.97 -20.86
N TRP A 30 -11.10 29.24 -21.21
CA TRP A 30 -10.17 30.04 -22.02
C TRP A 30 -8.83 30.31 -21.32
N LEU A 31 -8.82 30.41 -20.00
CA LEU A 31 -7.60 30.61 -19.20
C LEU A 31 -6.91 29.30 -18.77
N ASP A 32 -7.51 28.15 -19.09
CA ASP A 32 -6.94 26.83 -18.86
C ASP A 32 -5.96 26.49 -20.00
N PRO A 33 -4.65 26.46 -19.73
CA PRO A 33 -3.66 26.19 -20.77
C PRO A 33 -3.75 24.76 -21.33
N LEU A 34 -4.47 23.83 -20.67
CA LEU A 34 -4.68 22.47 -21.14
C LEU A 34 -5.76 22.35 -22.22
N TRP A 35 -6.58 23.38 -22.49
CA TRP A 35 -7.54 23.31 -23.61
C TRP A 35 -6.83 23.25 -24.98
N LEU A 36 -5.59 23.73 -25.07
CA LEU A 36 -4.80 23.72 -26.31
C LEU A 36 -3.80 22.56 -26.40
N ALA A 37 -3.72 21.72 -25.36
CA ALA A 37 -2.83 20.57 -25.38
C ALA A 37 -3.45 19.49 -26.28
N ASP A 38 -2.91 19.34 -27.49
CA ASP A 38 -3.13 18.16 -28.33
C ASP A 38 -2.61 16.93 -27.56
N ASP A 39 -3.31 15.80 -27.71
CA ASP A 39 -3.14 14.51 -27.01
C ASP A 39 -1.74 13.87 -27.20
N ASP A 40 -0.87 14.49 -28.00
CA ASP A 40 0.39 13.93 -28.49
C ASP A 40 1.64 14.44 -27.74
N GLY A 41 1.50 15.04 -26.55
CA GLY A 41 2.59 15.68 -25.80
C GLY A 41 2.89 15.13 -24.40
N GLU A 42 3.77 14.11 -24.35
CA GLU A 42 4.80 13.82 -23.32
C GLU A 42 4.41 14.05 -21.83
N VAL A 43 3.98 12.98 -21.13
CA VAL A 43 3.99 12.75 -19.65
C VAL A 43 3.44 13.87 -18.75
N PHE A 44 4.02 15.06 -18.81
CA PHE A 44 3.60 16.27 -18.13
C PHE A 44 2.17 16.71 -18.45
N GLY A 45 1.74 16.58 -19.71
CA GLY A 45 0.34 16.87 -20.09
C GLY A 45 -0.66 15.96 -19.36
N THR A 46 -0.38 14.65 -19.37
CA THR A 46 -1.16 13.64 -18.63
C THR A 46 -1.13 13.90 -17.13
N ALA A 47 0.05 14.20 -16.57
CA ALA A 47 0.19 14.54 -15.16
C ALA A 47 -0.68 15.75 -14.78
N LEU A 48 -0.69 16.81 -15.59
CA LEU A 48 -1.52 18.00 -15.35
C LEU A 48 -3.02 17.70 -15.44
N LEU A 49 -3.46 16.84 -16.37
CA LEU A 49 -4.85 16.38 -16.44
C LEU A 49 -5.24 15.59 -15.20
N THR A 50 -4.39 14.66 -14.78
CA THR A 50 -4.58 13.87 -13.57
C THR A 50 -4.69 14.75 -12.32
N VAL A 51 -3.73 15.67 -12.11
CA VAL A 51 -3.80 16.57 -10.94
C VAL A 51 -4.95 17.57 -11.05
N ARG A 52 -5.38 17.98 -12.24
CA ARG A 52 -6.57 18.83 -12.40
C ARG A 52 -7.83 18.12 -11.89
N GLN A 53 -7.98 16.85 -12.21
CA GLN A 53 -9.16 16.07 -11.86
C GLN A 53 -9.23 15.77 -10.36
N VAL A 54 -8.09 15.40 -9.77
CA VAL A 54 -8.04 14.83 -8.42
C VAL A 54 -7.51 15.81 -7.38
N PHE A 55 -6.58 16.69 -7.76
CA PHE A 55 -5.86 17.62 -6.88
C PHE A 55 -5.93 19.06 -7.42
N PRO A 56 -7.12 19.67 -7.52
CA PRO A 56 -7.30 20.94 -8.23
C PRO A 56 -6.44 22.09 -7.69
N ALA A 57 -6.09 22.07 -6.39
CA ALA A 57 -5.16 23.03 -5.80
C ALA A 57 -3.72 22.84 -6.30
N LEU A 58 -3.25 21.59 -6.41
CA LEU A 58 -1.93 21.26 -6.93
C LEU A 58 -1.81 21.63 -8.41
N TYR A 59 -2.88 21.39 -9.17
CA TYR A 59 -2.99 21.86 -10.55
C TYR A 59 -2.91 23.39 -10.66
N ALA A 60 -3.66 24.13 -9.84
CA ALA A 60 -3.61 25.60 -9.86
C ALA A 60 -2.18 26.12 -9.58
N GLN A 61 -1.47 25.52 -8.63
CA GLN A 61 -0.08 25.83 -8.34
C GLN A 61 0.85 25.53 -9.52
N ALA A 62 0.67 24.39 -10.20
CA ALA A 62 1.43 24.06 -11.39
C ALA A 62 1.21 25.08 -12.52
N ILE A 63 -0.02 25.56 -12.71
CA ILE A 63 -0.34 26.61 -13.69
C ILE A 63 0.28 27.96 -13.32
N GLU A 64 0.30 28.33 -12.05
CA GLU A 64 1.00 29.55 -11.59
C GLU A 64 2.50 29.46 -11.89
N MET A 65 3.13 28.32 -11.60
CA MET A 65 4.54 28.10 -11.93
C MET A 65 4.82 28.13 -13.44
N LEU A 66 3.92 27.59 -14.27
CA LEU A 66 4.02 27.70 -15.73
C LEU A 66 3.94 29.16 -16.19
N ARG A 67 3.05 29.96 -15.61
CA ARG A 67 2.93 31.40 -15.92
C ARG A 67 4.18 32.18 -15.52
N ASP A 68 4.83 31.77 -14.45
CA ASP A 68 6.13 32.30 -13.99
C ASP A 68 7.34 31.73 -14.76
N GLN A 69 7.11 31.01 -15.86
CA GLN A 69 8.13 30.43 -16.74
C GLN A 69 9.08 29.46 -16.04
N GLN A 70 8.60 28.77 -14.99
CA GLN A 70 9.34 27.69 -14.37
C GLN A 70 9.52 26.52 -15.34
N SER A 71 10.60 25.76 -15.18
CA SER A 71 10.86 24.60 -16.03
C SER A 71 9.90 23.45 -15.73
N ILE A 72 9.58 22.64 -16.74
CA ILE A 72 8.72 21.45 -16.60
C ILE A 72 9.24 20.51 -15.51
N SER A 73 10.56 20.29 -15.45
CA SER A 73 11.19 19.46 -14.41
C SER A 73 10.97 20.02 -13.00
N THR A 74 11.07 21.35 -12.82
CA THR A 74 10.80 22.00 -11.53
C THR A 74 9.37 21.79 -11.09
N ILE A 75 8.42 21.88 -12.02
CA ILE A 75 6.99 21.70 -11.74
C ILE A 75 6.69 20.22 -11.46
N GLY A 76 7.30 19.30 -12.22
CA GLY A 76 7.17 17.87 -11.99
C GLY A 76 7.67 17.44 -10.62
N ASN A 77 8.84 17.90 -10.22
CA ASN A 77 9.37 17.64 -8.87
C ASN A 77 8.46 18.19 -7.77
N MET A 78 7.83 19.34 -7.99
CA MET A 78 6.86 19.91 -7.05
C MET A 78 5.61 19.02 -6.94
N ILE A 79 5.06 18.56 -8.07
CA ILE A 79 3.93 17.63 -8.09
C ILE A 79 4.27 16.34 -7.35
N CYS A 80 5.37 15.68 -7.71
CA CYS A 80 5.85 14.46 -7.05
C CYS A 80 6.03 14.66 -5.55
N ALA A 81 6.63 15.78 -5.12
CA ALA A 81 6.86 16.09 -3.71
C ALA A 81 5.55 16.28 -2.94
N GLU A 82 4.55 16.96 -3.51
CA GLU A 82 3.25 17.15 -2.87
C GLU A 82 2.45 15.84 -2.79
N LEU A 83 2.51 15.00 -3.83
CA LEU A 83 1.89 13.66 -3.82
C LEU A 83 2.54 12.74 -2.78
N ASN A 84 3.87 12.73 -2.69
CA ASN A 84 4.59 12.02 -1.62
C ASN A 84 4.22 12.56 -0.23
N ARG A 85 4.07 13.88 -0.07
CA ARG A 85 3.69 14.51 1.21
C ARG A 85 2.31 14.08 1.70
N ILE A 86 1.37 13.78 0.78
CA ILE A 86 0.04 13.28 1.15
C ILE A 86 0.01 11.75 1.31
N GLY A 87 1.09 11.04 1.01
CA GLY A 87 1.24 9.60 1.20
C GLY A 87 1.15 8.75 -0.08
N LEU A 88 1.21 9.35 -1.27
CA LEU A 88 1.27 8.61 -2.55
C LEU A 88 2.72 8.54 -3.06
N PRO A 89 3.29 7.33 -3.28
CA PRO A 89 4.69 7.17 -3.67
C PRO A 89 4.89 7.45 -5.17
N VAL A 90 4.85 8.72 -5.55
CA VAL A 90 5.01 9.18 -6.94
C VAL A 90 6.38 9.82 -7.10
N ASP A 91 7.37 9.02 -7.51
CA ASP A 91 8.75 9.50 -7.71
C ASP A 91 8.97 10.10 -9.11
N ASP A 92 8.20 9.65 -10.10
CA ASP A 92 8.23 10.15 -11.47
C ASP A 92 6.82 10.51 -11.95
N LEU A 93 6.71 11.58 -12.74
CA LEU A 93 5.46 11.97 -13.37
C LEU A 93 4.93 10.91 -14.33
N GLU A 94 5.80 10.06 -14.88
CA GLU A 94 5.39 8.94 -15.73
C GLU A 94 4.37 8.04 -15.05
N TYR A 95 4.45 7.87 -13.72
CA TYR A 95 3.50 7.04 -12.97
C TYR A 95 2.06 7.56 -13.02
N LEU A 96 1.87 8.87 -13.14
CA LEU A 96 0.53 9.47 -13.28
C LEU A 96 -0.20 9.04 -14.56
N ALA A 97 0.52 8.47 -15.54
CA ALA A 97 -0.06 7.94 -16.77
C ALA A 97 -0.52 6.48 -16.68
N PHE A 98 -0.04 5.71 -15.70
CA PHE A 98 -0.29 4.26 -15.61
C PHE A 98 -1.32 3.89 -14.54
N GLY A 99 -1.44 4.68 -13.47
CA GLY A 99 -2.36 4.44 -12.37
C GLY A 99 -1.82 5.00 -11.06
N ILE A 100 -2.53 4.81 -9.95
CA ILE A 100 -2.01 5.19 -8.63
C ILE A 100 -0.92 4.18 -8.23
N PRO A 101 0.35 4.60 -8.06
CA PRO A 101 1.38 3.69 -7.61
C PRO A 101 1.13 3.27 -6.16
N LEU A 102 1.31 1.99 -5.89
CA LEU A 102 1.26 1.40 -4.56
C LEU A 102 2.65 0.83 -4.24
N PRO A 103 3.14 0.97 -3.00
CA PRO A 103 4.35 0.26 -2.59
C PRO A 103 4.09 -1.25 -2.60
N ALA A 104 5.17 -2.02 -2.73
CA ALA A 104 5.13 -3.48 -2.62
C ALA A 104 6.08 -3.90 -1.51
N TYR A 105 5.53 -4.40 -0.40
CA TYR A 105 6.24 -4.95 0.74
C TYR A 105 6.17 -6.47 0.80
N GLY A 106 5.51 -7.11 -0.17
CA GLY A 106 5.42 -8.56 -0.23
C GLY A 106 6.77 -9.26 -0.32
N VAL A 107 6.82 -10.44 0.28
CA VAL A 107 8.01 -11.29 0.35
C VAL A 107 7.88 -12.46 -0.61
N ASP A 108 8.87 -12.63 -1.47
CA ASP A 108 9.06 -13.89 -2.19
C ASP A 108 10.21 -14.70 -1.58
N LEU A 109 9.85 -15.73 -0.81
CA LEU A 109 10.80 -16.65 -0.19
C LEU A 109 11.50 -17.57 -1.22
N THR A 110 11.09 -17.56 -2.49
CA THR A 110 11.76 -18.30 -3.56
C THR A 110 12.86 -17.47 -4.23
N GLU A 111 12.86 -16.15 -4.04
CA GLU A 111 13.87 -15.26 -4.60
C GLU A 111 15.12 -15.16 -3.72
N LEU A 112 16.29 -15.32 -4.35
CA LEU A 112 17.57 -15.23 -3.64
C LEU A 112 17.86 -13.83 -3.09
N GLY A 113 17.41 -12.79 -3.80
CA GLY A 113 17.63 -11.40 -3.40
C GLY A 113 17.06 -11.09 -2.01
N PHE A 114 15.93 -11.69 -1.66
CA PHE A 114 15.32 -11.53 -0.33
C PHE A 114 16.26 -11.94 0.81
N TYR A 115 17.00 -13.03 0.65
CA TYR A 115 17.91 -13.53 1.68
C TYR A 115 19.18 -12.67 1.82
N ASP A 116 19.61 -12.03 0.72
CA ASP A 116 20.72 -11.08 0.72
C ASP A 116 20.32 -9.75 1.38
N GLU A 117 19.08 -9.32 1.19
CA GLU A 117 18.52 -8.09 1.79
C GLU A 117 18.13 -8.25 3.26
N HIS A 118 17.72 -9.46 3.67
CA HIS A 118 17.26 -9.78 5.02
C HIS A 118 18.00 -10.95 5.70
N PRO A 119 19.34 -10.90 5.82
CA PRO A 119 20.11 -11.99 6.44
C PRO A 119 19.74 -12.22 7.92
N GLU A 120 19.21 -11.22 8.59
CA GLU A 120 18.74 -11.30 9.97
C GLU A 120 17.48 -12.16 10.15
N LEU A 121 16.72 -12.43 9.09
CA LEU A 121 15.54 -13.31 9.13
C LEU A 121 15.89 -14.79 8.94
N LEU A 122 17.11 -15.12 8.50
CA LEU A 122 17.56 -16.50 8.30
C LEU A 122 17.37 -17.41 9.52
N PRO A 123 17.68 -16.99 10.76
CA PRO A 123 17.45 -17.84 11.93
C PRO A 123 15.98 -18.18 12.17
N LEU A 124 15.07 -17.26 11.83
CA LEU A 124 13.62 -17.46 11.92
C LEU A 124 13.14 -18.41 10.82
N LEU A 125 13.52 -18.16 9.57
CA LEU A 125 13.16 -18.99 8.41
C LEU A 125 13.64 -20.44 8.57
N ALA A 126 14.83 -20.62 9.15
CA ALA A 126 15.37 -21.94 9.47
C ALA A 126 14.47 -22.75 10.43
N LEU A 127 13.67 -22.11 11.27
CA LEU A 127 12.71 -22.82 12.14
C LEU A 127 11.61 -23.52 11.36
N PHE A 128 11.26 -22.98 10.18
CA PHE A 128 10.30 -23.56 9.24
C PHE A 128 10.96 -24.52 8.24
N GLY A 129 12.27 -24.74 8.35
CA GLY A 129 13.04 -25.53 7.39
C GLY A 129 13.28 -24.80 6.05
N ILE A 130 13.18 -23.48 6.04
CA ILE A 130 13.40 -22.64 4.85
C ILE A 130 14.85 -22.18 4.83
N ALA A 131 15.50 -22.32 3.68
CA ALA A 131 16.85 -21.85 3.42
C ALA A 131 16.99 -21.38 1.97
N PRO A 132 17.98 -20.52 1.65
CA PRO A 132 18.26 -20.11 0.28
C PRO A 132 18.46 -21.33 -0.64
N ASP A 133 18.00 -21.23 -1.90
CA ASP A 133 18.10 -22.29 -2.91
C ASP A 133 17.43 -23.62 -2.57
N THR A 134 16.52 -23.66 -1.58
CA THR A 134 15.78 -24.87 -1.22
C THR A 134 14.30 -24.75 -1.53
N LEU A 135 13.66 -25.90 -1.80
CA LEU A 135 12.21 -25.94 -1.89
C LEU A 135 11.61 -25.63 -0.52
N ILE A 136 10.74 -24.63 -0.46
CA ILE A 136 10.00 -24.29 0.76
C ILE A 136 9.15 -25.51 1.17
N PRO A 137 9.26 -25.99 2.42
CA PRO A 137 8.46 -27.13 2.88
C PRO A 137 6.95 -26.83 2.76
N GLU A 138 6.17 -27.78 2.25
CA GLU A 138 4.71 -27.61 2.04
C GLU A 138 3.97 -27.18 3.31
N GLN A 139 4.43 -27.63 4.48
CA GLN A 139 3.83 -27.28 5.77
C GLN A 139 4.22 -25.88 6.29
N ALA A 140 5.18 -25.19 5.69
CA ALA A 140 5.68 -23.92 6.21
C ALA A 140 4.59 -22.83 6.23
N TYR A 141 3.92 -22.61 5.09
CA TYR A 141 2.81 -21.66 4.97
C TYR A 141 1.66 -21.91 5.95
N PRO A 142 1.05 -23.10 6.02
CA PRO A 142 -0.07 -23.32 6.95
C PRO A 142 0.34 -23.23 8.43
N ILE A 143 1.59 -23.57 8.79
CA ILE A 143 2.08 -23.37 10.17
C ILE A 143 2.30 -21.88 10.43
N GLY A 144 2.95 -21.17 9.51
CA GLY A 144 3.21 -19.74 9.61
C GLY A 144 1.93 -18.94 9.79
N GLN A 145 0.93 -19.20 8.95
CA GLN A 145 -0.40 -18.60 9.04
C GLN A 145 -1.05 -18.88 10.39
N ALA A 146 -1.14 -20.14 10.81
CA ALA A 146 -1.85 -20.49 12.03
C ALA A 146 -1.16 -19.95 13.31
N LEU A 147 0.17 -19.89 13.32
CA LEU A 147 0.92 -19.23 14.40
C LEU A 147 0.72 -17.72 14.38
N GLY A 148 0.77 -17.10 13.20
CA GLY A 148 0.52 -15.68 13.01
C GLY A 148 -0.86 -15.27 13.52
N ASP A 149 -1.91 -15.97 13.08
CA ASP A 149 -3.30 -15.76 13.51
C ASP A 149 -3.46 -15.92 15.03
N ALA A 150 -2.86 -16.96 15.63
CA ALA A 150 -2.92 -17.18 17.07
C ALA A 150 -2.24 -16.05 17.86
N LEU A 151 -1.11 -15.55 17.37
CA LEU A 151 -0.35 -14.46 18.00
C LEU A 151 -1.03 -13.10 17.83
N CYS A 152 -1.64 -12.82 16.67
CA CYS A 152 -2.40 -11.59 16.43
C CYS A 152 -3.65 -11.49 17.32
N ASN A 153 -4.22 -12.63 17.73
CA ASN A 153 -5.33 -12.68 18.69
C ASN A 153 -4.89 -12.70 20.17
N HIS A 154 -3.58 -12.65 20.45
CA HIS A 154 -3.07 -12.66 21.81
C HIS A 154 -3.36 -11.31 22.52
N PRO A 155 -3.69 -11.29 23.83
CA PRO A 155 -4.04 -10.04 24.54
C PRO A 155 -2.88 -9.04 24.70
N ASP A 156 -1.64 -9.50 24.58
CA ASP A 156 -0.44 -8.65 24.68
C ASP A 156 0.10 -8.31 23.30
N SER A 157 0.20 -7.00 23.03
CA SER A 157 0.58 -6.42 21.75
C SER A 157 1.97 -6.84 21.27
N ARG A 158 2.89 -7.19 22.18
CA ARG A 158 4.23 -7.67 21.82
C ARG A 158 4.18 -9.00 21.09
N TYR A 159 3.25 -9.88 21.45
CA TYR A 159 3.03 -11.11 20.69
C TYR A 159 2.30 -10.84 19.38
N GLN A 160 1.35 -9.90 19.38
CA GLN A 160 0.70 -9.48 18.14
C GLN A 160 1.71 -8.99 17.10
N GLN A 161 2.74 -8.26 17.53
CA GLN A 161 3.87 -7.84 16.66
C GLN A 161 4.60 -9.03 16.03
N VAL A 162 4.88 -10.08 16.81
CA VAL A 162 5.47 -11.32 16.26
C VAL A 162 4.47 -12.03 15.33
N GLY A 163 3.18 -11.97 15.64
CA GLY A 163 2.12 -12.46 14.77
C GLY A 163 2.14 -11.78 13.41
N TRP A 164 2.20 -10.44 13.37
CA TRP A 164 2.29 -9.67 12.12
C TRP A 164 3.56 -9.98 11.33
N LEU A 165 4.70 -10.17 12.00
CA LEU A 165 5.92 -10.64 11.34
C LEU A 165 5.71 -11.98 10.62
N LEU A 166 5.06 -12.94 11.29
CA LEU A 166 4.78 -14.24 10.67
C LEU A 166 3.78 -14.13 9.53
N LEU A 167 2.69 -13.37 9.70
CA LEU A 167 1.70 -13.18 8.64
C LEU A 167 2.31 -12.49 7.41
N TRP A 168 3.20 -11.50 7.60
CA TRP A 168 3.92 -10.85 6.51
C TRP A 168 4.86 -11.80 5.77
N LEU A 169 5.70 -12.57 6.49
CA LEU A 169 6.63 -13.53 5.88
C LEU A 169 5.94 -14.57 5.00
N PHE A 170 4.68 -14.89 5.31
CA PHE A 170 3.92 -15.89 4.59
C PHE A 170 2.84 -15.28 3.67
N ALA A 171 2.76 -13.95 3.52
CA ALA A 171 1.78 -13.25 2.67
C ALA A 171 0.30 -13.43 3.08
N TRP A 172 0.01 -13.29 4.38
CA TRP A 172 -1.31 -13.48 4.98
C TRP A 172 -1.77 -12.34 5.89
N THR A 173 -1.29 -11.11 5.64
CA THR A 173 -1.65 -9.93 6.44
C THR A 173 -3.06 -9.42 6.17
N GLY A 174 -3.62 -9.75 4.99
CA GLY A 174 -4.91 -9.25 4.53
C GLY A 174 -4.81 -7.88 3.86
N ASN A 175 -3.60 -7.37 3.65
CA ASN A 175 -3.33 -6.16 2.89
C ASN A 175 -2.43 -6.51 1.69
N SER A 176 -2.94 -6.30 0.47
CA SER A 176 -2.24 -6.71 -0.75
C SER A 176 -0.89 -6.01 -0.98
N ILE A 177 -0.67 -4.82 -0.41
CA ILE A 177 0.65 -4.15 -0.43
C ILE A 177 1.70 -5.01 0.30
N MET A 178 1.29 -5.70 1.37
CA MET A 178 2.19 -6.53 2.18
C MET A 178 2.19 -8.00 1.77
N ASP A 179 1.18 -8.45 1.03
CA ASP A 179 1.01 -9.85 0.65
C ASP A 179 1.50 -10.15 -0.78
N LEU A 180 1.63 -9.13 -1.65
CA LEU A 180 2.04 -9.30 -3.04
C LEU A 180 3.41 -8.63 -3.28
N THR A 181 4.27 -9.29 -4.05
CA THR A 181 5.48 -8.63 -4.56
C THR A 181 5.16 -7.67 -5.69
N TYR A 182 6.12 -6.82 -6.06
CA TYR A 182 5.96 -5.89 -7.17
C TYR A 182 5.58 -6.62 -8.46
N GLU A 183 6.25 -7.74 -8.75
CA GLU A 183 6.04 -8.58 -9.93
C GLU A 183 4.61 -9.09 -10.01
N PHE A 184 4.02 -9.49 -8.88
CA PHE A 184 2.63 -9.91 -8.84
C PHE A 184 1.67 -8.72 -8.90
N MET A 185 1.98 -7.60 -8.24
CA MET A 185 1.13 -6.41 -8.21
C MET A 185 0.93 -5.81 -9.60
N VAL A 186 1.97 -5.79 -10.44
CA VAL A 186 1.87 -5.24 -11.82
C VAL A 186 1.02 -6.10 -12.75
N GLU A 187 0.66 -7.33 -12.38
CA GLU A 187 -0.28 -8.16 -13.14
C GLU A 187 -1.75 -7.78 -12.91
N TYR A 188 -2.05 -7.04 -11.84
CA TYR A 188 -3.39 -6.56 -11.52
C TYR A 188 -3.70 -5.24 -12.21
N GLU A 189 -5.00 -4.98 -12.42
CA GLU A 189 -5.46 -3.68 -12.90
C GLU A 189 -5.13 -2.60 -11.86
N MET A 190 -4.39 -1.58 -12.28
CA MET A 190 -4.00 -0.48 -11.39
C MET A 190 -5.21 0.37 -11.01
N LEU A 191 -5.18 0.95 -9.81
CA LEU A 191 -6.18 1.91 -9.37
C LEU A 191 -6.16 3.14 -10.29
N SER A 192 -7.34 3.63 -10.67
CA SER A 192 -7.44 4.83 -11.51
C SER A 192 -7.31 6.10 -10.68
N TRP A 193 -6.99 7.21 -11.34
CA TRP A 193 -6.92 8.51 -10.68
C TRP A 193 -8.32 9.11 -10.48
N THR A 194 -9.05 8.56 -9.52
CA THR A 194 -10.34 9.07 -9.05
C THR A 194 -10.28 9.42 -7.56
N PRO A 195 -11.08 10.39 -7.06
CA PRO A 195 -11.04 10.76 -5.65
C PRO A 195 -11.28 9.58 -4.69
N ASP A 196 -12.17 8.66 -5.05
CA ASP A 196 -12.50 7.49 -4.21
C ASP A 196 -11.36 6.48 -4.18
N GLU A 197 -10.74 6.19 -5.33
CA GLU A 197 -9.61 5.25 -5.40
C GLU A 197 -8.33 5.83 -4.81
N VAL A 198 -8.15 7.16 -4.84
CA VAL A 198 -7.07 7.84 -4.12
C VAL A 198 -7.27 7.70 -2.62
N ALA A 199 -8.48 7.91 -2.11
CA ALA A 199 -8.78 7.69 -0.70
C ALA A 199 -8.55 6.23 -0.29
N PHE A 200 -8.92 5.28 -1.15
CA PHE A 200 -8.68 3.86 -0.95
C PHE A 200 -7.18 3.52 -0.94
N ALA A 201 -6.41 4.01 -1.92
CA ALA A 201 -4.96 3.81 -1.98
C ALA A 201 -4.25 4.34 -0.73
N LEU A 202 -4.62 5.55 -0.29
CA LEU A 202 -4.07 6.15 0.93
C LEU A 202 -4.39 5.33 2.18
N ASP A 203 -5.60 4.77 2.28
CA ASP A 203 -5.96 3.91 3.42
C ASP A 203 -5.18 2.59 3.40
N MET A 204 -5.01 1.98 2.23
CA MET A 204 -4.20 0.77 2.05
C MET A 204 -2.74 1.00 2.44
N ILE A 205 -2.13 2.09 1.95
CA ILE A 205 -0.74 2.46 2.24
C ILE A 205 -0.57 2.72 3.73
N ARG A 206 -1.44 3.55 4.32
CA ARG A 206 -1.40 3.85 5.77
C ARG A 206 -1.50 2.57 6.60
N GLN A 207 -2.41 1.65 6.25
CA GLN A 207 -2.55 0.38 6.96
C GLN A 207 -1.28 -0.48 6.80
N ALA A 208 -0.73 -0.56 5.58
CA ALA A 208 0.49 -1.30 5.32
C ALA A 208 1.68 -0.74 6.12
N ASP A 209 1.85 0.58 6.18
CA ASP A 209 2.90 1.24 6.96
C ASP A 209 2.77 0.96 8.47
N GLU A 210 1.54 1.04 9.00
CA GLU A 210 1.24 0.73 10.40
C GLU A 210 1.57 -0.73 10.75
N LEU A 211 1.22 -1.66 9.85
CA LEU A 211 1.51 -3.09 10.01
C LEU A 211 3.01 -3.38 9.84
N MET A 212 3.69 -2.76 8.88
CA MET A 212 5.14 -2.90 8.70
C MET A 212 5.90 -2.40 9.93
N ALA A 213 5.44 -1.34 10.59
CA ALA A 213 5.99 -0.92 11.88
C ALA A 213 5.82 -2.01 12.96
N GLN A 214 4.70 -2.76 12.98
CA GLN A 214 4.54 -3.92 13.86
C GLN A 214 5.45 -5.08 13.48
N VAL A 215 5.63 -5.35 12.18
CA VAL A 215 6.55 -6.37 11.65
C VAL A 215 7.98 -6.09 12.14
N THR A 216 8.48 -4.87 11.95
CA THR A 216 9.82 -4.47 12.41
C THR A 216 9.95 -4.58 13.94
N ALA A 217 8.92 -4.19 14.70
CA ALA A 217 8.92 -4.34 16.16
C ALA A 217 8.94 -5.81 16.58
N GLY A 218 8.18 -6.68 15.92
CA GLY A 218 8.12 -8.11 16.16
C GLY A 218 9.44 -8.80 15.83
N GLN A 219 10.07 -8.41 14.72
CA GLN A 219 11.40 -8.87 14.33
C GLN A 219 12.44 -8.50 15.39
N ALA A 220 12.48 -7.24 15.80
CA ALA A 220 13.39 -6.78 16.84
C ALA A 220 13.16 -7.50 18.17
N LEU A 221 11.90 -7.72 18.56
CA LEU A 221 11.56 -8.45 19.77
C LEU A 221 12.08 -9.89 19.73
N LEU A 222 11.80 -10.60 18.63
CA LEU A 222 12.14 -12.00 18.47
C LEU A 222 13.66 -12.22 18.43
N LEU A 223 14.39 -11.37 17.71
CA LEU A 223 15.85 -11.45 17.60
C LEU A 223 16.55 -11.11 18.92
N ASN A 224 15.98 -10.23 19.75
CA ASN A 224 16.54 -9.87 21.05
C ASN A 224 16.11 -10.80 22.20
N GLN A 225 15.20 -11.74 21.96
CA GLN A 225 14.70 -12.66 22.99
C GLN A 225 14.86 -14.13 22.58
N PRO A 226 16.03 -14.74 22.87
CA PRO A 226 16.29 -16.15 22.55
C PRO A 226 15.27 -17.13 23.15
N ALA A 227 14.70 -16.79 24.32
CA ALA A 227 13.64 -17.59 24.93
C ALA A 227 12.39 -17.65 24.04
N LEU A 228 12.00 -16.52 23.46
CA LEU A 228 10.84 -16.43 22.56
C LEU A 228 11.10 -17.20 21.26
N MET A 229 12.30 -17.06 20.67
CA MET A 229 12.70 -17.83 19.48
C MET A 229 12.67 -19.35 19.74
N ASN A 230 13.15 -19.79 20.92
CA ASN A 230 13.12 -21.20 21.32
C ASN A 230 11.69 -21.72 21.50
N THR A 231 10.79 -20.92 22.09
CA THR A 231 9.38 -21.28 22.21
C THR A 231 8.70 -21.34 20.84
N LEU A 232 8.97 -20.38 19.95
CA LEU A 232 8.47 -20.42 18.58
C LEU A 232 8.89 -21.73 17.88
N ALA A 233 10.16 -22.13 18.01
CA ALA A 233 10.65 -23.41 17.48
C ALA A 233 9.93 -24.64 18.08
N GLN A 234 9.55 -24.60 19.37
CA GLN A 234 8.77 -25.67 20.00
C GLN A 234 7.34 -25.72 19.44
N ASN A 235 6.69 -24.56 19.32
CA ASN A 235 5.34 -24.41 18.79
C ASN A 235 5.26 -24.88 17.32
N ILE A 236 6.24 -24.51 16.49
CA ILE A 236 6.35 -25.01 15.11
C ILE A 236 6.41 -26.55 15.09
N ARG A 237 7.30 -27.16 15.87
CA ARG A 237 7.41 -28.63 15.95
C ARG A 237 6.13 -29.30 16.41
N GLN A 238 5.41 -28.70 17.36
CA GLN A 238 4.11 -29.22 17.80
C GLN A 238 3.09 -29.16 16.66
N MET A 239 3.02 -28.05 15.93
CA MET A 239 2.13 -27.91 14.78
C MET A 239 2.45 -28.88 13.65
N GLU A 240 3.73 -29.11 13.34
CA GLU A 240 4.14 -30.12 12.36
C GLU A 240 3.63 -31.51 12.72
N VAL A 241 3.69 -31.91 14.00
CA VAL A 241 3.20 -33.21 14.47
C VAL A 241 1.68 -33.32 14.31
N VAL A 242 0.95 -32.24 14.54
CA VAL A 242 -0.52 -32.21 14.44
C VAL A 242 -0.97 -32.23 12.98
N LEU A 243 -0.34 -31.44 12.11
CA LEU A 243 -0.63 -31.44 10.68
C LEU A 243 -0.30 -32.79 10.02
N LYS A 244 0.81 -33.44 10.40
CA LYS A 244 1.14 -34.80 9.94
C LYS A 244 0.10 -35.85 10.34
N LYS A 245 -0.68 -35.61 11.39
CA LYS A 245 -1.78 -36.47 11.83
C LYS A 245 -3.12 -36.14 11.15
N GLY A 246 -3.15 -35.16 10.24
CA GLY A 246 -4.37 -34.70 9.56
C GLY A 246 -5.35 -33.99 10.50
N GLN A 247 -4.88 -33.50 11.65
CA GLN A 247 -5.71 -32.80 12.63
C GLN A 247 -5.77 -31.30 12.32
N LYS A 248 -6.87 -30.66 12.72
CA LYS A 248 -7.02 -29.20 12.59
C LYS A 248 -6.11 -28.47 13.59
N HIS A 249 -5.51 -27.37 13.15
CA HIS A 249 -4.61 -26.56 13.98
C HIS A 249 -5.30 -25.95 15.20
N ASP A 250 -6.61 -25.66 15.16
CA ASP A 250 -7.41 -25.14 16.29
C ASP A 250 -7.37 -26.00 17.56
N THR A 251 -6.91 -27.25 17.44
CA THR A 251 -6.79 -28.19 18.56
C THR A 251 -5.49 -28.04 19.35
N VAL A 252 -4.54 -27.25 18.86
CA VAL A 252 -3.22 -27.08 19.48
C VAL A 252 -3.24 -25.89 20.43
N ARG A 253 -3.00 -26.16 21.71
CA ARG A 253 -2.74 -25.09 22.68
C ARG A 253 -1.28 -24.68 22.57
N LEU A 254 -1.05 -23.49 22.03
CA LEU A 254 0.28 -22.88 21.95
C LEU A 254 0.63 -22.25 23.29
N GLU A 255 1.84 -22.54 23.78
CA GLU A 255 2.36 -21.94 25.01
C GLU A 255 3.37 -20.86 24.65
N TRP A 256 3.27 -19.70 25.32
CA TRP A 256 4.15 -18.57 25.10
C TRP A 256 4.78 -18.15 26.43
N PRO A 257 6.11 -17.90 26.48
CA PRO A 257 6.80 -17.61 27.72
C PRO A 257 6.46 -16.19 28.17
N PRO A 258 6.17 -15.93 29.45
CA PRO A 258 5.85 -14.58 29.89
C PRO A 258 6.97 -13.63 29.47
N LEU A 259 6.61 -12.62 28.67
CA LEU A 259 7.54 -11.55 28.35
C LEU A 259 7.80 -10.82 29.66
N ALA A 260 9.08 -10.62 30.01
CA ALA A 260 9.42 -10.01 31.28
C ALA A 260 8.71 -8.65 31.39
N ASP A 261 7.70 -8.61 32.24
CA ASP A 261 6.98 -7.40 32.52
C ASP A 261 7.74 -6.64 33.60
N GLY A 262 7.78 -5.31 33.47
CA GLY A 262 7.75 -4.46 34.66
C GLY A 262 6.45 -4.60 35.48
N LEU A 263 5.57 -5.56 35.19
CA LEU A 263 4.23 -5.76 35.73
C LEU A 263 3.79 -7.24 35.62
N THR A 264 4.13 -8.02 36.64
CA THR A 264 3.54 -9.34 36.88
C THR A 264 2.02 -9.34 36.68
N GLY A 265 1.55 -10.13 35.72
CA GLY A 265 0.13 -10.41 35.51
C GLY A 265 -0.08 -11.86 35.13
N THR A 266 -0.01 -12.74 36.13
CA THR A 266 -0.47 -14.14 36.04
C THR A 266 -1.84 -14.22 35.36
N THR A 267 -1.92 -14.86 34.20
CA THR A 267 -3.18 -15.43 33.73
C THR A 267 -3.35 -16.80 34.36
N GLU A 268 -4.12 -16.86 35.44
CA GLU A 268 -4.79 -18.09 35.88
C GLU A 268 -6.31 -17.86 35.94
N PRO A 269 -7.10 -18.96 35.85
CA PRO A 269 -8.32 -19.04 35.08
C PRO A 269 -9.58 -18.76 35.90
N ASN A 270 -10.71 -18.50 35.24
CA ASN A 270 -12.02 -18.73 35.86
C ASN A 270 -12.94 -19.50 34.90
N ALA A 271 -13.25 -20.73 35.37
CA ALA A 271 -14.43 -21.58 35.21
C ALA A 271 -15.19 -21.60 33.88
#